data_AF-A0A5C5XYL3-F1
#
_entry.id   AF-A0A5C5XYL3-F1
#
_cell.length_a   1.000
_cell.length_b   1.000
_cell.length_c   1.000
_cell.angle_alpha   90.00
_cell.angle_beta   90.00
_cell.angle_gamma   90.00
#
_symmetry.space_group_name_H-M   'P 1'
#
loop_
_entity.id
_entity.type
_entity.pdbx_description
1 polymer ?
#
loop_
_entity_poly.entity_id
_entity_poly.type
_entity_poly.pdbx_seq_one_letter_code
_entity_poly.pdbx_strand_id
1 'polypeptide(L)'
;MPPAATDQQLLLCHTLRYVRAVCEGSLTPAEIRRIGFPWSPKMVERSRRSTGATIAAARAAMEDGIAANLAGGTHHAFADAGEGYCVFNDAAVAIRVLQTEGKIGRAAVIDLDVHQGNGTASLLGRRDDVFTLSIHGVKNFPLRKMPSHLDIDLPDGTKGPEYCRTLVDALNALANHGPYDLAIYLAGADPFEGDRLGRLSLTKHDLSVRDQTVIDWCADRSIPLAIAMAGGYAPDVDDIVDIHFSTIGIASAAATRIRSSV
;
A
#
# COMPACT_ATOMS: atom_id res chain seq x y z
N MET A 1 11.97 6.64 16.27
CA MET A 1 11.96 6.76 14.79
C MET A 1 12.09 5.39 14.18
N PRO A 2 11.32 5.03 13.14
CA PRO A 2 11.40 3.71 12.50
C PRO A 2 12.77 3.48 11.85
N PRO A 3 13.23 2.22 11.75
CA PRO A 3 14.50 1.92 11.09
C PRO A 3 14.47 2.35 9.62
N ALA A 4 15.62 2.77 9.08
CA ALA A 4 15.77 2.99 7.65
C ALA A 4 16.02 1.64 6.96
N ALA A 5 15.33 1.37 5.84
CA ALA A 5 15.61 0.21 5.01
C ALA A 5 17.07 0.24 4.53
N THR A 6 17.76 -0.89 4.61
CA THR A 6 19.15 -1.02 4.13
C THR A 6 19.18 -1.16 2.61
N ASP A 7 20.34 -0.90 2.00
CA ASP A 7 20.49 -1.11 0.55
C ASP A 7 20.20 -2.56 0.18
N GLN A 8 20.66 -3.53 1.00
CA GLN A 8 20.37 -4.95 0.78
C GLN A 8 18.87 -5.25 0.74
N GLN A 9 18.08 -4.63 1.62
CA GLN A 9 16.62 -4.78 1.64
C GLN A 9 15.99 -4.14 0.40
N LEU A 10 16.41 -2.93 0.03
CA LEU A 10 15.91 -2.24 -1.17
C LEU A 10 16.24 -3.01 -2.45
N LEU A 11 17.41 -3.63 -2.52
CA LEU A 11 17.89 -4.41 -3.66
C LEU A 11 17.09 -5.71 -3.91
N LEU A 12 16.21 -6.12 -2.99
CA LEU A 12 15.30 -7.24 -3.21
C LEU A 12 14.21 -6.92 -4.25
N CYS A 13 13.91 -5.64 -4.46
CA CYS A 13 12.89 -5.16 -5.40
C CYS A 13 13.45 -4.18 -6.42
N HIS A 14 14.47 -3.41 -6.05
CA HIS A 14 15.02 -2.35 -6.88
C HIS A 14 16.39 -2.70 -7.45
N THR A 15 16.68 -2.21 -8.64
CA THR A 15 17.97 -2.40 -9.29
C THR A 15 19.08 -1.65 -8.54
N LEU A 16 20.29 -2.20 -8.59
CA LEU A 16 21.48 -1.56 -8.01
C LEU A 16 21.71 -0.14 -8.53
N ARG A 17 21.52 0.05 -9.84
CA ARG A 17 21.63 1.37 -10.48
C ARG A 17 20.68 2.37 -9.82
N TYR A 18 19.41 2.00 -9.67
CA TYR A 18 18.39 2.91 -9.15
C TYR A 18 18.63 3.24 -7.67
N VAL A 19 18.91 2.23 -6.83
CA VAL A 19 19.18 2.44 -5.39
C VAL A 19 20.38 3.38 -5.21
N ARG A 20 21.49 3.15 -5.91
CA ARG A 20 22.66 4.05 -5.87
C ARG A 20 22.31 5.44 -6.35
N ALA A 21 21.60 5.57 -7.48
CA ALA A 21 21.25 6.89 -8.03
C ALA A 21 20.42 7.73 -7.05
N VAL A 22 19.44 7.11 -6.39
CA VAL A 22 18.65 7.77 -5.33
C VAL A 22 19.53 8.17 -4.16
N CYS A 23 20.33 7.23 -3.62
CA CYS A 23 21.09 7.45 -2.40
C CYS A 23 22.26 8.45 -2.57
N GLU A 24 22.91 8.44 -3.72
CA GLU A 24 24.08 9.28 -4.02
C GLU A 24 23.70 10.62 -4.67
N GLY A 25 22.44 10.80 -5.07
CA GLY A 25 21.97 12.02 -5.73
C GLY A 25 22.39 12.15 -7.18
N SER A 26 22.54 11.02 -7.88
CA SER A 26 22.89 10.95 -9.30
C SER A 26 21.70 10.63 -10.22
N LEU A 27 20.47 10.75 -9.71
CA LEU A 27 19.25 10.71 -10.53
C LEU A 27 19.28 11.81 -11.61
N THR A 28 18.89 11.46 -12.82
CA THR A 28 18.73 12.43 -13.91
C THR A 28 17.57 13.39 -13.60
N PRO A 29 17.56 14.59 -14.21
CA PRO A 29 16.42 15.51 -14.07
C PRO A 29 15.07 14.91 -14.47
N ALA A 30 15.06 13.96 -15.43
CA ALA A 30 13.85 13.27 -15.85
C ALA A 30 13.34 12.30 -14.77
N GLU A 31 14.24 11.54 -14.12
CA GLU A 31 13.88 10.66 -13.01
C GLU A 31 13.38 11.45 -11.80
N ILE A 32 14.02 12.58 -11.47
CA ILE A 32 13.56 13.48 -10.38
C ILE A 32 12.15 14.00 -10.67
N ARG A 33 11.88 14.45 -11.90
CA ARG A 33 10.53 14.89 -12.31
C ARG A 33 9.51 13.77 -12.25
N ARG A 34 9.90 12.54 -12.64
CA ARG A 34 9.02 11.36 -12.58
C ARG A 34 8.61 11.03 -11.15
N ILE A 35 9.54 11.10 -10.20
CA ILE A 35 9.27 10.94 -8.77
C ILE A 35 8.35 12.05 -8.26
N GLY A 36 8.55 13.30 -8.69
CA GLY A 36 7.74 14.44 -8.25
C GLY A 36 8.24 15.13 -6.98
N PHE A 37 9.45 14.79 -6.51
CA PHE A 37 10.13 15.48 -5.41
C PHE A 37 11.51 15.96 -5.83
N PRO A 38 11.98 17.13 -5.34
CA PRO A 38 13.38 17.50 -5.48
C PRO A 38 14.26 16.52 -4.70
N TRP A 39 15.38 16.14 -5.29
CA TRP A 39 16.35 15.33 -4.56
C TRP A 39 16.94 16.11 -3.38
N SER A 40 17.03 15.46 -2.23
CA SER A 40 17.80 15.93 -1.08
C SER A 40 18.17 14.75 -0.18
N PRO A 41 19.19 14.87 0.68
CA PRO A 41 19.49 13.84 1.67
C PRO A 41 18.28 13.53 2.58
N LYS A 42 17.44 14.53 2.87
CA LYS A 42 16.20 14.36 3.65
C LYS A 42 15.16 13.53 2.90
N MET A 43 15.04 13.70 1.58
CA MET A 43 14.16 12.86 0.75
C MET A 43 14.62 11.41 0.79
N VAL A 44 15.92 11.16 0.64
CA VAL A 44 16.50 9.80 0.72
C VAL A 44 16.21 9.17 2.08
N GLU A 45 16.50 9.89 3.18
CA GLU A 45 16.29 9.40 4.53
C GLU A 45 14.81 9.11 4.82
N ARG A 46 13.91 10.03 4.44
CA ARG A 46 12.46 9.83 4.58
C ARG A 46 12.01 8.59 3.83
N SER A 47 12.43 8.41 2.57
CA SER A 47 12.01 7.28 1.74
C SER A 47 12.52 5.95 2.31
N ARG A 48 13.78 5.88 2.75
CA ARG A 48 14.32 4.66 3.40
C ARG A 48 13.59 4.34 4.69
N ARG A 49 13.24 5.35 5.50
CA ARG A 49 12.49 5.14 6.74
C ARG A 49 11.03 4.78 6.53
N SER A 50 10.38 5.32 5.50
CA SER A 50 9.03 4.89 5.12
C SER A 50 9.04 3.40 4.76
N THR A 51 9.98 2.95 3.92
CA THR A 51 10.13 1.52 3.60
C THR A 51 10.49 0.67 4.81
N GLY A 52 11.42 1.13 5.65
CA GLY A 52 11.80 0.41 6.86
C GLY A 52 10.68 0.33 7.91
N ALA A 53 9.80 1.33 7.95
CA ALA A 53 8.59 1.30 8.77
C ALA A 53 7.58 0.27 8.26
N THR A 54 7.42 0.08 6.94
CA THR A 54 6.56 -0.99 6.39
C THR A 54 7.12 -2.38 6.68
N ILE A 55 8.45 -2.57 6.62
CA ILE A 55 9.09 -3.81 7.09
C ILE A 55 8.80 -4.04 8.59
N ALA A 56 8.95 -3.00 9.41
CA ALA A 56 8.70 -3.09 10.85
C ALA A 56 7.23 -3.40 11.17
N ALA A 57 6.29 -2.75 10.46
CA ALA A 57 4.87 -3.02 10.59
C ALA A 57 4.52 -4.45 10.17
N ALA A 58 5.08 -4.94 9.06
CA ALA A 58 4.89 -6.33 8.64
C ALA A 58 5.37 -7.33 9.71
N ARG A 59 6.55 -7.11 10.30
CA ARG A 59 7.05 -7.96 11.40
C ARG A 59 6.17 -7.87 12.64
N ALA A 60 5.75 -6.67 13.03
CA ALA A 60 4.87 -6.47 14.18
C ALA A 60 3.50 -7.12 13.95
N ALA A 61 2.93 -7.04 12.75
CA ALA A 61 1.67 -7.70 12.42
C ALA A 61 1.74 -9.22 12.58
N MET A 62 2.88 -9.85 12.26
CA MET A 62 3.06 -11.30 12.49
C MET A 62 3.01 -11.69 13.97
N GLU A 63 3.32 -10.75 14.88
CA GLU A 63 3.36 -10.98 16.33
C GLU A 63 2.06 -10.51 17.02
N ASP A 64 1.55 -9.33 16.63
CA ASP A 64 0.41 -8.65 17.26
C ASP A 64 -0.91 -8.84 16.48
N GLY A 65 -0.88 -9.50 15.33
CA GLY A 65 -1.99 -9.65 14.39
C GLY A 65 -2.21 -8.45 13.46
N ILE A 66 -2.12 -7.22 13.97
CA ILE A 66 -2.30 -6.00 13.18
C ILE A 66 -1.25 -4.94 13.57
N ALA A 67 -0.65 -4.30 12.58
CA ALA A 67 0.22 -3.14 12.78
C ALA A 67 0.08 -2.13 11.63
N ALA A 68 0.51 -0.88 11.84
CA ALA A 68 0.37 0.19 10.86
C ALA A 68 1.63 1.03 10.68
N ASN A 69 1.89 1.46 9.44
CA ASN A 69 2.86 2.48 9.06
C ASN A 69 2.14 3.73 8.51
N LEU A 70 2.24 4.83 9.24
CA LEU A 70 1.56 6.09 8.91
C LEU A 70 2.22 6.87 7.75
N ALA A 71 3.38 6.43 7.26
CA ALA A 71 4.12 7.13 6.21
C ALA A 71 4.37 6.29 4.95
N GLY A 72 3.84 5.06 4.92
CA GLY A 72 4.03 4.09 3.85
C GLY A 72 2.97 4.16 2.77
N GLY A 73 3.04 3.20 1.87
CA GLY A 73 2.08 2.96 0.80
C GLY A 73 2.56 3.46 -0.55
N THR A 74 3.84 3.30 -0.83
CA THR A 74 4.51 3.85 -2.01
C THR A 74 4.43 2.89 -3.20
N HIS A 75 3.23 2.67 -3.72
CA HIS A 75 2.91 1.62 -4.68
C HIS A 75 3.34 1.86 -6.15
N HIS A 76 3.79 3.07 -6.52
CA HIS A 76 4.15 3.41 -7.91
C HIS A 76 5.61 3.15 -8.28
N ALA A 77 6.49 2.85 -7.32
CA ALA A 77 7.90 2.66 -7.61
C ALA A 77 8.14 1.31 -8.30
N PHE A 78 8.86 1.34 -9.42
CA PHE A 78 9.31 0.20 -10.21
C PHE A 78 10.69 -0.27 -9.76
N ALA A 79 11.15 -1.39 -10.31
CA ALA A 79 12.50 -1.90 -10.03
C ALA A 79 13.60 -0.87 -10.35
N ASP A 80 13.48 -0.13 -11.44
CA ASP A 80 14.52 0.77 -11.94
C ASP A 80 14.12 2.25 -11.94
N ALA A 81 12.96 2.62 -11.40
CA ALA A 81 12.47 3.99 -11.37
C ALA A 81 11.50 4.24 -10.21
N GLY A 82 11.52 5.46 -9.68
CA GLY A 82 10.46 5.99 -8.83
C GLY A 82 9.48 6.81 -9.67
N GLU A 83 8.24 6.92 -9.19
CA GLU A 83 7.15 7.55 -9.92
C GLU A 83 6.03 7.98 -8.96
N GLY A 84 5.30 9.06 -9.28
CA GLY A 84 4.05 9.39 -8.58
C GLY A 84 4.23 9.52 -7.07
N TYR A 85 5.24 10.27 -6.63
CA TYR A 85 5.60 10.45 -5.22
C TYR A 85 6.12 9.19 -4.50
N CYS A 86 6.37 8.10 -5.23
CA CYS A 86 6.93 6.86 -4.70
C CYS A 86 8.40 6.72 -5.11
N VAL A 87 9.31 6.67 -4.12
CA VAL A 87 10.75 6.46 -4.36
C VAL A 87 11.10 4.97 -4.34
N PHE A 88 10.70 4.26 -3.29
CA PHE A 88 10.88 2.80 -3.19
C PHE A 88 9.51 2.16 -2.97
N ASN A 89 9.30 0.93 -3.43
CA ASN A 89 8.03 0.23 -3.25
C ASN A 89 8.06 -0.50 -1.90
N ASP A 90 7.46 0.11 -0.89
CA ASP A 90 7.61 -0.32 0.48
C ASP A 90 6.89 -1.65 0.79
N ALA A 91 5.69 -1.85 0.23
CA ALA A 91 4.96 -3.10 0.33
C ALA A 91 5.73 -4.27 -0.30
N ALA A 92 6.24 -4.09 -1.52
CA ALA A 92 7.03 -5.11 -2.20
C ALA A 92 8.31 -5.42 -1.41
N VAL A 93 9.05 -4.40 -0.97
CA VAL A 93 10.27 -4.60 -0.18
C VAL A 93 9.97 -5.33 1.13
N ALA A 94 8.90 -4.96 1.85
CA ALA A 94 8.53 -5.65 3.09
C ALA A 94 8.24 -7.14 2.88
N ILE A 95 7.43 -7.47 1.87
CA ILE A 95 7.12 -8.87 1.51
C ILE A 95 8.41 -9.64 1.20
N ARG A 96 9.27 -9.09 0.33
CA ARG A 96 10.51 -9.77 -0.06
C ARG A 96 11.48 -9.95 1.10
N VAL A 97 11.56 -8.99 2.03
CA VAL A 97 12.36 -9.11 3.24
C VAL A 97 11.85 -10.27 4.11
N LEU A 98 10.55 -10.31 4.41
CA LEU A 98 9.99 -11.37 5.27
C LEU A 98 10.08 -12.75 4.62
N GLN A 99 9.95 -12.85 3.29
CA GLN A 99 10.18 -14.10 2.55
C GLN A 99 11.65 -14.54 2.62
N THR A 100 12.60 -13.59 2.48
CA THR A 100 14.04 -13.87 2.60
C THR A 100 14.41 -14.30 4.03
N GLU A 101 13.70 -13.79 5.04
CA GLU A 101 13.84 -14.19 6.45
C GLU A 101 13.16 -15.54 6.78
N GLY A 102 12.44 -16.14 5.83
CA GLY A 102 11.68 -17.37 6.05
C GLY A 102 10.47 -17.21 6.98
N LYS A 103 10.01 -15.96 7.21
CA LYS A 103 8.85 -15.67 8.08
C LYS A 103 7.51 -15.90 7.40
N ILE A 104 7.47 -15.76 6.07
CA ILE A 104 6.27 -15.96 5.25
C ILE A 104 6.65 -16.69 3.96
N GLY A 105 5.75 -17.53 3.46
CA GLY A 105 5.81 -18.11 2.12
C GLY A 105 4.97 -17.32 1.13
N ARG A 106 3.72 -17.01 1.50
CA ARG A 106 2.75 -16.36 0.61
C ARG A 106 2.18 -15.08 1.22
N ALA A 107 2.08 -14.02 0.42
CA ALA A 107 1.54 -12.74 0.85
C ALA A 107 0.39 -12.24 -0.05
N ALA A 108 -0.44 -11.34 0.47
CA ALA A 108 -1.38 -10.55 -0.30
C ALA A 108 -1.04 -9.06 -0.21
N VAL A 109 -1.20 -8.32 -1.30
CA VAL A 109 -1.29 -6.85 -1.28
C VAL A 109 -2.71 -6.47 -1.67
N ILE A 110 -3.38 -5.75 -0.78
CA ILE A 110 -4.71 -5.18 -0.98
C ILE A 110 -4.51 -3.68 -1.20
N ASP A 111 -4.59 -3.23 -2.44
CA ASP A 111 -4.34 -1.85 -2.84
C ASP A 111 -5.64 -1.11 -3.13
N LEU A 112 -6.06 -0.25 -2.19
CA LEU A 112 -7.29 0.54 -2.29
C LEU A 112 -7.01 2.05 -2.31
N ASP A 113 -5.79 2.43 -2.70
CA ASP A 113 -5.50 3.77 -3.21
C ASP A 113 -6.28 3.98 -4.52
N VAL A 114 -6.70 5.22 -4.78
CA VAL A 114 -7.50 5.53 -5.98
C VAL A 114 -6.69 5.36 -7.28
N HIS A 115 -5.37 5.43 -7.19
CA HIS A 115 -4.44 5.19 -8.27
C HIS A 115 -4.09 3.71 -8.33
N GLN A 116 -3.85 3.19 -9.54
CA GLN A 116 -3.36 1.82 -9.62
C GLN A 116 -1.90 1.76 -9.15
N GLY A 117 -1.60 0.87 -8.20
CA GLY A 117 -0.25 0.47 -7.80
C GLY A 117 0.53 -0.26 -8.90
N ASN A 118 0.82 0.42 -9.99
CA ASN A 118 1.55 -0.08 -11.16
C ASN A 118 2.96 -0.58 -10.85
N GLY A 119 3.65 0.05 -9.89
CA GLY A 119 4.96 -0.42 -9.41
C GLY A 119 4.82 -1.77 -8.70
N THR A 120 3.82 -1.90 -7.82
CA THR A 120 3.50 -3.16 -7.12
C THR A 120 3.13 -4.25 -8.12
N ALA A 121 2.25 -3.95 -9.08
CA ALA A 121 1.88 -4.86 -10.16
C ALA A 121 3.10 -5.31 -10.98
N SER A 122 4.00 -4.38 -11.34
CA SER A 122 5.21 -4.70 -12.09
C SER A 122 6.19 -5.58 -11.30
N LEU A 123 6.30 -5.40 -9.99
CA LEU A 123 7.26 -6.11 -9.14
C LEU A 123 6.74 -7.50 -8.71
N LEU A 124 5.44 -7.60 -8.43
CA LEU A 124 4.84 -8.76 -7.76
C LEU A 124 3.76 -9.44 -8.60
N GLY A 125 3.14 -8.77 -9.57
CA GLY A 125 1.94 -9.23 -10.30
C GLY A 125 2.11 -10.47 -11.19
N ARG A 126 3.30 -11.07 -11.24
CA ARG A 126 3.58 -12.34 -11.95
C ARG A 126 4.15 -13.42 -11.02
N ARG A 127 4.09 -13.20 -9.71
CA ARG A 127 4.67 -14.10 -8.73
C ARG A 127 3.59 -14.99 -8.14
N ASP A 128 3.80 -16.30 -8.14
CA ASP A 128 2.83 -17.24 -7.58
C ASP A 128 2.75 -17.17 -6.03
N ASP A 129 3.80 -16.64 -5.41
CA ASP A 129 3.95 -16.47 -3.96
C ASP A 129 3.42 -15.13 -3.43
N VAL A 130 2.87 -14.26 -4.29
CA VAL A 130 2.23 -13.00 -3.88
C VAL A 130 0.99 -12.73 -4.71
N PHE A 131 -0.16 -12.50 -4.08
CA PHE A 131 -1.35 -12.02 -4.80
C PHE A 131 -1.48 -10.51 -4.67
N THR A 132 -1.76 -9.82 -5.78
CA THR A 132 -1.95 -8.36 -5.80
C THR A 132 -3.36 -8.03 -6.26
N LEU A 133 -4.13 -7.40 -5.38
CA LEU A 133 -5.45 -6.86 -5.67
C LEU A 133 -5.34 -5.33 -5.73
N SER A 134 -5.87 -4.71 -6.78
CA SER A 134 -6.04 -3.25 -6.86
C SER A 134 -7.46 -2.89 -7.30
N ILE A 135 -8.11 -1.99 -6.55
CA ILE A 135 -9.39 -1.37 -6.94
C ILE A 135 -9.12 0.13 -7.08
N HIS A 136 -9.23 0.65 -8.30
CA HIS A 136 -8.77 2.00 -8.62
C HIS A 136 -9.66 2.71 -9.63
N GLY A 137 -9.53 4.03 -9.73
CA GLY A 137 -10.21 4.80 -10.77
C GLY A 137 -9.60 4.50 -12.15
N VAL A 138 -10.42 4.09 -13.11
CA VAL A 138 -9.95 3.73 -14.46
C VAL A 138 -9.21 4.89 -15.16
N LYS A 139 -9.67 6.13 -14.92
CA LYS A 139 -9.03 7.36 -15.46
C LYS A 139 -8.04 8.00 -14.50
N ASN A 140 -7.87 7.48 -13.28
CA ASN A 140 -6.82 7.93 -12.37
C ASN A 140 -5.44 7.50 -12.90
N PHE A 141 -4.41 8.17 -12.40
CA PHE A 141 -3.03 7.79 -12.67
C PHE A 141 -2.76 6.33 -12.25
N PRO A 142 -1.87 5.61 -12.97
CA PRO A 142 -1.25 5.96 -14.24
C PRO A 142 -2.22 5.84 -15.42
N LEU A 143 -1.94 6.56 -16.50
CA LEU A 143 -2.72 6.46 -17.74
C LEU A 143 -2.69 5.04 -18.33
N ARG A 144 -1.53 4.40 -18.28
CA ARG A 144 -1.36 3.00 -18.69
C ARG A 144 -1.27 2.13 -17.45
N LYS A 145 -2.31 1.34 -17.20
CA LYS A 145 -2.37 0.36 -16.13
C LYS A 145 -1.42 -0.81 -16.41
N MET A 146 -0.89 -1.40 -15.35
CA MET A 146 -0.01 -2.58 -15.37
C MET A 146 -0.79 -3.81 -14.90
N PRO A 147 -0.89 -4.89 -15.70
CA PRO A 147 -1.63 -6.06 -15.26
C PRO A 147 -1.00 -6.70 -14.03
N SER A 148 -1.85 -7.07 -13.08
CA SER A 148 -1.56 -7.76 -11.83
C SER A 148 -2.44 -9.01 -11.72
N HIS A 149 -2.73 -9.51 -10.52
CA HIS A 149 -3.59 -10.70 -10.34
C HIS A 149 -5.08 -10.37 -10.40
N LEU A 150 -5.48 -9.25 -9.79
CA LEU A 150 -6.85 -8.75 -9.84
C LEU A 150 -6.84 -7.23 -9.85
N ASP A 151 -7.12 -6.66 -11.02
CA ASP A 151 -7.23 -5.21 -11.24
C ASP A 151 -8.69 -4.88 -11.55
N ILE A 152 -9.30 -3.99 -10.76
CA ILE A 152 -10.69 -3.58 -10.92
C ILE A 152 -10.76 -2.08 -11.21
N ASP A 153 -11.16 -1.79 -12.45
CA ASP A 153 -11.37 -0.45 -12.97
C ASP A 153 -12.74 0.09 -12.53
N LEU A 154 -12.73 1.16 -11.74
CA LEU A 154 -13.94 1.88 -11.33
C LEU A 154 -14.15 3.14 -12.18
N PRO A 155 -15.39 3.43 -12.62
CA PRO A 155 -15.70 4.67 -13.33
C PRO A 155 -15.60 5.90 -12.41
N ASP A 156 -15.37 7.06 -13.02
CA ASP A 156 -15.40 8.35 -12.32
C ASP A 156 -16.74 8.52 -11.58
N GLY A 157 -16.68 9.04 -10.35
CA GLY A 157 -17.86 9.31 -9.53
C GLY A 157 -18.47 8.07 -8.85
N THR A 158 -17.81 6.90 -8.90
CA THR A 158 -18.25 5.71 -8.16
C THR A 158 -18.43 6.05 -6.68
N LYS A 159 -19.57 5.64 -6.12
CA LYS A 159 -19.98 5.92 -4.73
C LYS A 159 -19.88 4.67 -3.85
N GLY A 160 -19.96 4.89 -2.53
CA GLY A 160 -19.88 3.85 -1.49
C GLY A 160 -20.59 2.54 -1.80
N PRO A 161 -21.90 2.51 -2.11
CA PRO A 161 -22.61 1.25 -2.30
C PRO A 161 -22.06 0.37 -3.43
N GLU A 162 -21.61 0.96 -4.53
CA GLU A 162 -21.00 0.24 -5.64
C GLU A 162 -19.58 -0.20 -5.30
N TYR A 163 -18.80 0.71 -4.69
CA TYR A 163 -17.45 0.42 -4.24
C TYR A 163 -17.40 -0.73 -3.24
N CYS A 164 -18.24 -0.70 -2.20
CA CYS A 164 -18.25 -1.71 -1.15
C CYS A 164 -18.70 -3.08 -1.66
N ARG A 165 -19.67 -3.16 -2.58
CA ARG A 165 -20.02 -4.43 -3.24
C ARG A 165 -18.84 -4.99 -4.03
N THR A 166 -18.19 -4.13 -4.82
CA THR A 166 -17.01 -4.50 -5.61
C THR A 166 -15.88 -5.00 -4.72
N LEU A 167 -15.64 -4.34 -3.58
CA LEU A 167 -14.64 -4.76 -2.59
C LEU A 167 -14.94 -6.14 -2.03
N VAL A 168 -16.19 -6.43 -1.64
CA VAL A 168 -16.58 -7.75 -1.12
C VAL A 168 -16.33 -8.83 -2.15
N ASP A 169 -16.72 -8.60 -3.41
CA ASP A 169 -16.49 -9.55 -4.50
C ASP A 169 -14.99 -9.76 -4.75
N ALA A 170 -14.20 -8.69 -4.71
CA ALA A 170 -12.74 -8.74 -4.86
C ALA A 170 -12.06 -9.53 -3.73
N LEU A 171 -12.49 -9.34 -2.48
CA LEU A 171 -11.96 -10.06 -1.32
C LEU A 171 -12.38 -11.55 -1.35
N ASN A 172 -13.56 -11.87 -1.87
CA ASN A 172 -13.97 -13.25 -2.12
C ASN A 172 -13.10 -13.92 -3.19
N ALA A 173 -12.80 -13.20 -4.29
CA ALA A 173 -11.87 -13.69 -5.30
C ALA A 173 -10.47 -13.90 -4.71
N LEU A 174 -9.94 -12.93 -3.96
CA LEU A 174 -8.65 -13.03 -3.26
C LEU A 174 -8.58 -14.26 -2.35
N ALA A 175 -9.66 -14.59 -1.63
CA ALA A 175 -9.73 -15.74 -0.72
C ALA A 175 -9.54 -17.08 -1.44
N ASN A 176 -9.97 -17.20 -2.70
CA ASN A 176 -9.81 -18.43 -3.50
C ASN A 176 -8.35 -18.73 -3.86
N HIS A 177 -7.46 -17.74 -3.70
CA HIS A 177 -6.04 -17.88 -3.96
C HIS A 177 -5.21 -17.96 -2.68
N GLY A 178 -5.83 -18.07 -1.50
CA GLY A 178 -5.12 -18.28 -0.23
C GLY A 178 -4.60 -19.72 -0.03
N PRO A 179 -4.12 -20.06 1.18
CA PRO A 179 -3.96 -19.18 2.34
C PRO A 179 -2.80 -18.17 2.15
N TYR A 180 -2.83 -17.09 2.93
CA TYR A 180 -1.78 -16.07 3.00
C TYR A 180 -1.21 -16.00 4.41
N ASP A 181 0.10 -15.86 4.53
CA ASP A 181 0.78 -15.71 5.82
C ASP A 181 0.79 -14.25 6.29
N LEU A 182 0.60 -13.30 5.37
CA LEU A 182 0.56 -11.86 5.63
C LEU A 182 -0.25 -11.14 4.54
N ALA A 183 -1.04 -10.15 4.94
CA ALA A 183 -1.59 -9.14 4.04
C ALA A 183 -0.97 -7.76 4.30
N ILE A 184 -0.64 -7.02 3.24
CA ILE A 184 -0.34 -5.59 3.31
C ILE A 184 -1.51 -4.83 2.70
N TYR A 185 -2.13 -3.95 3.48
CA TYR A 185 -3.25 -3.12 3.06
C TYR A 185 -2.83 -1.67 2.85
N LEU A 186 -3.04 -1.15 1.64
CA LEU A 186 -2.83 0.25 1.27
C LEU A 186 -4.17 0.99 1.41
N ALA A 187 -4.33 1.67 2.55
CA ALA A 187 -5.55 2.35 2.97
C ALA A 187 -5.56 3.82 2.51
N GLY A 188 -5.41 4.06 1.20
CA GLY A 188 -5.41 5.41 0.61
C GLY A 188 -6.64 6.23 1.02
N ALA A 189 -6.44 7.49 1.36
CA ALA A 189 -7.52 8.45 1.61
C ALA A 189 -8.05 9.08 0.32
N ASP A 190 -7.34 8.94 -0.80
CA ASP A 190 -7.63 9.59 -2.06
C ASP A 190 -8.82 9.06 -2.89
N PRO A 191 -9.56 7.99 -2.52
CA PRO A 191 -10.90 7.75 -3.08
C PRO A 191 -11.97 8.71 -2.52
N PHE A 192 -11.63 9.53 -1.52
CA PHE A 192 -12.53 10.51 -0.91
C PHE A 192 -13.08 11.50 -1.93
N GLU A 193 -14.37 11.83 -1.84
CA GLU A 193 -15.05 12.76 -2.74
C GLU A 193 -14.46 14.18 -2.74
N GLY A 194 -13.79 14.57 -1.66
CA GLY A 194 -13.07 15.84 -1.54
C GLY A 194 -11.59 15.78 -1.97
N ASP A 195 -11.10 14.63 -2.43
CA ASP A 195 -9.72 14.50 -2.88
C ASP A 195 -9.49 15.21 -4.22
N ARG A 196 -8.36 15.92 -4.36
CA ARG A 196 -8.05 16.69 -5.58
C ARG A 196 -7.46 15.85 -6.72
N LEU A 197 -6.88 14.69 -6.39
CA LEU A 197 -6.23 13.79 -7.35
C LEU A 197 -7.11 12.56 -7.62
N GLY A 198 -7.96 12.18 -6.67
CA GLY A 198 -9.01 11.18 -6.85
C GLY A 198 -10.13 11.58 -7.81
N ARG A 199 -10.77 10.59 -8.43
CA ARG A 199 -11.95 10.80 -9.30
C ARG A 199 -13.15 9.97 -8.85
N LEU A 200 -13.07 9.30 -7.71
CA LEU A 200 -14.18 8.59 -7.09
C LEU A 200 -14.97 9.55 -6.20
N SER A 201 -16.02 9.07 -5.55
CA SER A 201 -16.89 9.88 -4.71
C SER A 201 -17.30 9.12 -3.45
N LEU A 202 -16.29 8.62 -2.72
CA LEU A 202 -16.51 7.98 -1.43
C LEU A 202 -16.59 9.04 -0.34
N THR A 203 -17.56 8.93 0.55
CA THR A 203 -17.61 9.73 1.77
C THR A 203 -16.61 9.19 2.80
N LYS A 204 -16.31 9.96 3.86
CA LYS A 204 -15.53 9.44 5.00
C LYS A 204 -16.15 8.19 5.63
N HIS A 205 -17.49 8.09 5.61
CA HIS A 205 -18.21 6.90 6.07
C HIS A 205 -17.98 5.70 5.15
N ASP A 206 -18.00 5.89 3.83
CA ASP A 206 -17.73 4.80 2.89
C ASP A 206 -16.30 4.27 3.03
N LEU A 207 -15.33 5.16 3.27
CA LEU A 207 -13.93 4.80 3.54
C LEU A 207 -13.78 4.01 4.85
N SER A 208 -14.51 4.38 5.91
CA SER A 208 -14.48 3.62 7.15
C SER A 208 -15.13 2.24 7.00
N VAL A 209 -16.21 2.12 6.22
CA VAL A 209 -16.82 0.82 5.86
C VAL A 209 -15.84 -0.03 5.05
N ARG A 210 -15.15 0.55 4.06
CA ARG A 210 -14.08 -0.13 3.31
C ARG A 210 -13.01 -0.67 4.23
N ASP A 211 -12.47 0.16 5.11
CA ASP A 211 -11.37 -0.20 6.00
C ASP A 211 -11.80 -1.31 6.99
N GLN A 212 -12.99 -1.19 7.57
CA GLN A 212 -13.58 -2.22 8.42
C GLN A 212 -13.72 -3.55 7.68
N THR A 213 -14.19 -3.52 6.42
CA THR A 213 -14.39 -4.72 5.60
C THR A 213 -13.07 -5.46 5.36
N VAL A 214 -11.98 -4.74 5.03
CA VAL A 214 -10.66 -5.36 4.81
C VAL A 214 -10.09 -5.92 6.11
N ILE A 215 -10.18 -5.16 7.20
CA ILE A 215 -9.64 -5.53 8.51
C ILE A 215 -10.37 -6.77 9.05
N ASP A 216 -11.70 -6.81 9.00
CA ASP A 216 -12.48 -7.97 9.44
C ASP A 216 -12.24 -9.17 8.53
N TRP A 217 -12.13 -8.98 7.20
CA TRP A 217 -11.82 -10.08 6.29
C TRP A 217 -10.50 -10.78 6.63
N CYS A 218 -9.47 -10.00 7.01
CA CYS A 218 -8.18 -10.54 7.47
C CYS A 218 -8.31 -11.22 8.83
N ALA A 219 -9.00 -10.57 9.79
CA ALA A 219 -9.19 -11.09 11.14
C ALA A 219 -9.96 -12.43 11.16
N ASP A 220 -11.05 -12.53 10.41
CA ASP A 220 -11.88 -13.74 10.27
C ASP A 220 -11.09 -14.94 9.71
N ARG A 221 -10.01 -14.66 8.97
CA ARG A 221 -9.12 -15.65 8.36
C ARG A 221 -7.81 -15.83 9.11
N SER A 222 -7.64 -15.14 10.25
CA SER A 222 -6.39 -15.12 11.02
C SER A 222 -5.16 -14.75 10.17
N ILE A 223 -5.33 -13.82 9.23
CA ILE A 223 -4.23 -13.31 8.39
C ILE A 223 -3.63 -12.07 9.08
N PRO A 224 -2.35 -12.10 9.47
CA PRO A 224 -1.63 -10.92 9.92
C PRO A 224 -1.77 -9.75 8.93
N LEU A 225 -2.04 -8.54 9.43
CA LEU A 225 -2.31 -7.37 8.61
C LEU A 225 -1.37 -6.20 8.91
N ALA A 226 -0.57 -5.81 7.93
CA ALA A 226 0.18 -4.56 7.96
C ALA A 226 -0.52 -3.48 7.13
N ILE A 227 -0.85 -2.36 7.74
CA ILE A 227 -1.56 -1.24 7.11
C ILE A 227 -0.57 -0.14 6.73
N ALA A 228 -0.72 0.46 5.56
CA ALA A 228 0.00 1.65 5.13
C ALA A 228 -0.98 2.68 4.55
N MET A 229 -0.72 3.97 4.79
CA MET A 229 -1.67 5.05 4.49
C MET A 229 -1.79 5.45 3.01
N ALA A 230 -0.75 5.22 2.21
CA ALA A 230 -0.75 5.53 0.77
C ALA A 230 -1.13 7.00 0.45
N GLY A 231 -1.90 7.24 -0.62
CA GLY A 231 -2.29 8.56 -1.10
C GLY A 231 -3.36 9.26 -0.25
N GLY A 232 -3.48 10.56 -0.45
CA GLY A 232 -4.39 11.44 0.29
C GLY A 232 -4.01 12.91 0.05
N TYR A 233 -4.90 13.63 -0.62
CA TYR A 233 -4.61 14.94 -1.21
C TYR A 233 -5.79 15.91 -1.16
N ALA A 234 -6.76 15.68 -0.27
CA ALA A 234 -7.81 16.65 0.00
C ALA A 234 -7.21 18.04 0.31
N PRO A 235 -7.82 19.14 -0.17
CA PRO A 235 -7.33 20.49 0.11
C PRO A 235 -7.30 20.82 1.60
N ASP A 236 -8.28 20.30 2.35
CA ASP A 236 -8.30 20.35 3.80
C ASP A 236 -7.54 19.14 4.37
N VAL A 237 -6.49 19.42 5.15
CA VAL A 237 -5.68 18.38 5.78
C VAL A 237 -6.47 17.65 6.86
N ASP A 238 -7.44 18.29 7.49
CA ASP A 238 -8.26 17.69 8.54
C ASP A 238 -9.13 16.55 7.98
N ASP A 239 -9.53 16.64 6.70
CA ASP A 239 -10.23 15.53 6.03
C ASP A 239 -9.35 14.28 5.92
N ILE A 240 -8.08 14.44 5.56
CA ILE A 240 -7.12 13.34 5.44
C ILE A 240 -6.85 12.75 6.83
N VAL A 241 -6.66 13.62 7.83
CA VAL A 241 -6.44 13.20 9.23
C VAL A 241 -7.64 12.41 9.76
N ASP A 242 -8.86 12.88 9.54
CA ASP A 242 -10.08 12.19 9.98
C ASP A 242 -10.21 10.78 9.38
N ILE A 243 -9.97 10.65 8.06
CA ILE A 243 -10.03 9.37 7.35
C ILE A 243 -9.03 8.39 7.95
N HIS A 244 -7.77 8.80 8.02
CA HIS A 244 -6.69 7.98 8.55
C HIS A 244 -6.82 7.68 10.04
N PHE A 245 -7.35 8.63 10.83
CA PHE A 245 -7.68 8.39 12.24
C PHE A 245 -8.77 7.32 12.37
N SER A 246 -9.80 7.34 11.51
CA SER A 246 -10.82 6.30 11.46
C SER A 246 -10.21 4.93 11.14
N THR A 247 -9.33 4.83 10.12
CA THR A 247 -8.61 3.59 9.77
C THR A 247 -7.86 3.02 10.97
N ILE A 248 -7.08 3.86 11.68
CA ILE A 248 -6.28 3.44 12.84
C ILE A 248 -7.17 3.09 14.04
N GLY A 249 -8.27 3.81 14.25
CA GLY A 249 -9.25 3.49 15.28
C GLY A 249 -9.88 2.11 15.09
N ILE A 250 -10.27 1.78 13.85
CA ILE A 250 -10.79 0.46 13.47
C ILE A 250 -9.73 -0.62 13.70
N ALA A 251 -8.50 -0.41 13.20
CA ALA A 251 -7.40 -1.34 13.35
C ALA A 251 -7.06 -1.62 14.83
N SER A 252 -7.04 -0.58 15.66
CA SER A 252 -6.80 -0.69 17.12
C SER A 252 -7.88 -1.51 17.82
N ALA A 253 -9.15 -1.26 17.49
CA ALA A 253 -10.27 -2.03 18.02
C ALA A 253 -10.18 -3.51 17.61
N ALA A 254 -9.86 -3.79 16.35
CA ALA A 254 -9.67 -5.16 15.86
C ALA A 254 -8.48 -5.86 16.53
N ALA A 255 -7.33 -5.19 16.67
CA ALA A 255 -6.16 -5.73 17.34
C ALA A 255 -6.43 -6.10 18.81
N THR A 256 -7.29 -5.34 19.49
CA THR A 256 -7.74 -5.63 20.86
C THR A 256 -8.59 -6.89 20.92
N ARG A 257 -9.50 -7.09 19.95
CA ARG A 257 -10.32 -8.31 19.84
C ARG A 257 -9.48 -9.54 19.55
N ILE A 258 -8.52 -9.44 18.62
CA ILE A 258 -7.61 -10.53 18.26
C ILE A 258 -6.82 -10.98 19.48
N ARG A 259 -6.20 -10.03 20.21
CA ARG A 259 -5.44 -10.33 21.43
C ARG A 259 -6.26 -10.92 22.58
N SER A 260 -7.56 -10.64 22.63
CA SER A 260 -8.46 -11.20 23.65
C SER A 260 -8.98 -12.60 23.30
N SER A 261 -8.75 -13.06 22.07
CA SER A 261 -9.24 -14.34 21.54
C SER A 261 -8.15 -15.44 21.51
N VAL A 262 -6.92 -15.10 21.91
CA VAL A 262 -5.76 -15.99 22.07
C VAL A 262 -5.57 -16.31 23.55
#